data_AF-A0A7Y3KQP3-F1
#
_entry.id   AF-A0A7Y3KQP3-F1
#
_cell.length_a   1.000
_cell.length_b   1.000
_cell.length_c   1.000
_cell.angle_alpha   90.00
_cell.angle_beta   90.00
_cell.angle_gamma   90.00
#
_symmetry.space_group_name_H-M   'P 1'
#
loop_
_entity.id
_entity.type
_entity.pdbx_description
1 polymer ?
#
loop_
_entity_poly.entity_id
_entity_poly.type
_entity_poly.pdbx_seq_one_letter_code
_entity_poly.pdbx_strand_id
1 'polypeptide(L)'
;MSAKPNQVHYLLARSEGFRSFAIAKMTGSSGRQRVPVDALTSFLVAIPIDAVSNVFESIVRPMFERISAISKESRTLAALRDGLLPKLISGEIRVTEAERIVEKAL
;
A
#
# COMPACT_ATOMS: atom_id res chain seq x y z
N MET A 1 -21.50 -7.45 12.73
CA MET A 1 -20.63 -7.82 11.60
C MET A 1 -19.26 -7.21 11.90
N SER A 2 -18.35 -7.99 12.48
CA SER A 2 -17.03 -7.49 12.90
C SER A 2 -16.26 -7.02 11.68
N ALA A 3 -15.72 -5.80 11.71
CA ALA A 3 -14.94 -5.24 10.61
C ALA A 3 -13.74 -6.16 10.36
N LYS A 4 -13.76 -6.91 9.26
CA LYS A 4 -12.66 -7.82 8.92
C LYS A 4 -11.38 -7.01 8.60
N PRO A 5 -10.19 -7.60 8.81
CA PRO A 5 -8.93 -6.90 8.60
C PRO A 5 -8.80 -6.40 7.15
N ASN A 6 -8.46 -5.13 6.98
CA ASN A 6 -8.37 -4.45 5.68
C ASN A 6 -7.48 -5.19 4.65
N GLN A 7 -6.52 -5.99 5.11
CA GLN A 7 -5.57 -6.72 4.28
C GLN A 7 -6.24 -7.82 3.44
N VAL A 8 -7.28 -8.49 3.95
CA VAL A 8 -7.99 -9.53 3.21
C VAL A 8 -8.65 -8.95 1.97
N HIS A 9 -9.31 -7.79 2.10
CA HIS A 9 -9.96 -7.11 0.99
C HIS A 9 -8.94 -6.67 -0.07
N TYR A 10 -7.80 -6.11 0.37
CA TYR A 10 -6.71 -5.73 -0.54
C TYR A 10 -6.17 -6.94 -1.31
N LEU A 11 -5.89 -8.06 -0.61
CA LEU A 11 -5.34 -9.26 -1.23
C LEU A 11 -6.35 -9.94 -2.16
N LEU A 12 -7.64 -9.95 -1.79
CA LEU A 12 -8.71 -10.42 -2.67
C LEU A 12 -8.75 -9.60 -3.97
N ALA A 13 -8.73 -8.28 -3.87
CA ALA A 13 -8.72 -7.39 -5.03
C ALA A 13 -7.49 -7.59 -5.94
N ARG A 14 -6.40 -8.14 -5.40
CA ARG A 14 -5.16 -8.44 -6.11
C ARG A 14 -5.10 -9.87 -6.64
N SER A 15 -5.97 -10.77 -6.16
CA SER A 15 -6.01 -12.17 -6.58
C SER A 15 -6.38 -12.28 -8.06
N GLU A 16 -5.78 -13.25 -8.75
CA GLU A 16 -6.04 -13.47 -10.17
C GLU A 16 -7.51 -13.81 -10.43
N GLY A 17 -8.11 -14.68 -9.62
CA GLY A 17 -9.51 -15.07 -9.77
C GLY A 17 -10.47 -13.87 -9.71
N PHE A 18 -10.29 -12.99 -8.71
CA PHE A 18 -11.12 -11.79 -8.59
C PHE A 18 -10.83 -10.79 -9.73
N ARG A 19 -9.56 -10.59 -10.09
CA ARG A 19 -9.19 -9.64 -11.15
C ARG A 19 -9.73 -10.08 -12.51
N SER A 20 -9.56 -11.34 -12.87
CA SER A 20 -10.06 -11.90 -14.13
C SER A 20 -11.58 -11.82 -14.20
N PHE A 21 -12.27 -12.14 -13.10
CA PHE A 21 -13.72 -11.96 -12.99
C PHE A 21 -14.12 -10.48 -13.17
N ALA A 22 -13.48 -9.57 -12.44
CA ALA A 22 -13.79 -8.15 -12.47
C ALA A 22 -13.55 -7.55 -13.86
N ILE A 23 -12.42 -7.87 -14.51
CA ILE A 23 -12.07 -7.43 -15.86
C ILE A 23 -13.13 -7.91 -16.87
N ALA A 24 -13.56 -9.18 -16.77
CA ALA A 24 -14.58 -9.73 -17.66
C ALA A 24 -15.97 -9.08 -17.49
N LYS A 25 -16.23 -8.43 -16.36
CA LYS A 25 -17.48 -7.73 -16.06
C LYS A 25 -17.39 -6.21 -16.25
N MET A 26 -16.28 -5.71 -16.78
CA MET A 26 -16.14 -4.29 -17.09
C MET A 26 -17.11 -3.86 -18.19
N THR A 27 -17.81 -2.75 -17.97
CA THR A 27 -18.69 -2.10 -18.95
C THR A 27 -18.25 -0.68 -19.22
N GLY A 28 -18.67 -0.12 -20.36
CA GLY A 28 -18.31 1.24 -20.81
C GLY A 28 -17.38 1.26 -22.02
N SER A 29 -17.12 2.46 -22.56
CA SER A 29 -16.24 2.66 -23.70
C SER A 29 -14.75 2.58 -23.30
N SER A 30 -13.88 2.33 -24.29
CA SER A 30 -12.43 2.29 -24.11
C SER A 30 -11.93 3.54 -23.36
N GLY A 31 -11.17 3.34 -22.28
CA GLY A 31 -10.66 4.40 -21.40
C GLY A 31 -11.57 4.79 -20.22
N ARG A 32 -12.83 4.31 -20.16
CA ARG A 32 -13.77 4.55 -19.05
C ARG A 32 -14.46 3.28 -18.55
N GLN A 33 -13.82 2.14 -18.74
CA GLN A 33 -14.32 0.86 -18.28
C GLN A 33 -14.38 0.78 -16.75
N ARG A 34 -15.52 0.32 -16.23
CA ARG A 34 -15.76 0.14 -14.79
C ARG A 34 -16.53 -1.15 -14.57
N VAL A 35 -16.35 -1.75 -13.40
CA VAL A 35 -17.15 -2.91 -13.00
C VAL A 35 -18.40 -2.40 -12.29
N PRO A 36 -19.61 -2.72 -12.78
CA PRO A 36 -20.85 -2.43 -12.05
C PRO A 36 -20.84 -3.11 -10.67
N VAL A 37 -21.34 -2.42 -9.64
CA VAL A 37 -21.29 -2.93 -8.24
C VAL A 37 -22.10 -4.21 -8.08
N ASP A 38 -23.24 -4.29 -8.76
CA ASP A 38 -24.10 -5.47 -8.87
C ASP A 38 -23.41 -6.65 -9.56
N ALA A 39 -22.49 -6.41 -10.49
CA ALA A 39 -21.71 -7.50 -11.07
C ALA A 39 -20.80 -8.16 -10.01
N LEU A 40 -20.26 -7.40 -9.07
CA LEU A 40 -19.36 -7.91 -8.03
C LEU A 40 -20.06 -8.85 -7.03
N THR A 41 -21.37 -8.70 -6.80
CA THR A 41 -22.10 -9.54 -5.85
C THR A 41 -22.23 -10.99 -6.31
N SER A 42 -21.98 -11.26 -7.59
CA SER A 42 -21.97 -12.62 -8.15
C SER A 42 -20.63 -13.35 -7.99
N PHE A 43 -19.59 -12.68 -7.49
CA PHE A 43 -18.31 -13.33 -7.20
C PHE A 43 -18.38 -14.09 -5.87
N LEU A 44 -18.21 -15.41 -5.92
CA LEU A 44 -18.21 -16.25 -4.72
C LEU A 44 -16.85 -16.24 -4.05
N VAL A 45 -16.86 -16.04 -2.73
CA VAL A 45 -15.66 -16.06 -1.88
C VAL A 45 -15.89 -17.03 -0.73
N ALA A 46 -14.91 -17.87 -0.45
CA ALA A 46 -14.93 -18.72 0.74
C ALA A 46 -14.81 -17.84 1.99
N ILE A 47 -15.74 -17.99 2.93
CA ILE A 47 -15.68 -17.31 4.23
C ILE A 47 -15.03 -18.27 5.23
N PRO A 48 -13.76 -18.04 5.64
CA PRO A 48 -13.11 -18.90 6.62
C PRO A 48 -13.72 -18.72 8.01
N ILE A 49 -13.61 -19.75 8.84
CA ILE A 49 -13.88 -19.66 10.27
C ILE A 49 -12.88 -18.71 10.96
N ASP A 50 -13.24 -18.23 12.15
CA ASP A 50 -12.45 -17.23 12.87
C ASP A 50 -11.04 -17.72 13.21
N ALA A 51 -10.88 -19.01 13.55
CA ALA A 51 -9.56 -19.59 13.84
C ALA A 51 -8.58 -19.42 12.66
N VAL A 52 -9.05 -19.68 11.44
CA VAL A 52 -8.23 -19.51 10.22
C VAL A 52 -7.99 -18.04 9.93
N SER A 53 -9.00 -17.19 10.13
CA SER A 53 -8.87 -15.74 9.93
C SER A 53 -7.82 -15.12 10.86
N ASN A 54 -7.80 -15.53 12.13
CA ASN A 54 -6.87 -15.03 13.14
C ASN A 54 -5.42 -15.44 12.84
N VAL A 55 -5.20 -16.70 12.44
CA VAL A 55 -3.87 -17.18 12.03
C VAL A 55 -3.38 -16.41 10.80
N PHE A 56 -4.23 -16.27 9.79
CA PHE A 56 -3.91 -15.48 8.61
C PHE A 56 -3.54 -14.04 8.97
N GLU A 57 -4.34 -13.38 9.81
CA GLU A 57 -4.10 -12.00 10.21
C GLU A 57 -2.77 -11.85 10.97
N SER A 58 -2.45 -12.79 11.86
CA SER A 58 -1.20 -12.79 12.62
C SER A 58 0.05 -12.80 11.72
N ILE A 59 -0.05 -13.41 10.54
CA ILE A 59 1.03 -13.52 9.57
C ILE A 59 1.07 -12.27 8.68
N VAL A 60 -0.09 -11.83 8.18
CA VAL A 60 -0.17 -10.80 7.14
C VAL A 60 -0.08 -9.39 7.71
N ARG A 61 -0.65 -9.13 8.89
CA ARG A 61 -0.62 -7.80 9.52
C ARG A 61 0.80 -7.23 9.67
N PRO A 62 1.80 -7.93 10.24
CA PRO A 62 3.15 -7.38 10.38
C PRO A 62 3.83 -7.12 9.03
N MET A 63 3.49 -7.88 7.97
CA MET A 63 4.01 -7.61 6.63
C MET A 63 3.50 -6.28 6.09
N PHE A 64 2.20 -5.99 6.24
CA PHE A 64 1.61 -4.72 5.81
C PHE A 64 2.11 -3.53 6.63
N GLU A 65 2.25 -3.70 7.95
CA GLU A 65 2.86 -2.69 8.83
C GLU A 65 4.29 -2.37 8.39
N ARG A 66 5.10 -3.40 8.10
CA ARG A 66 6.46 -3.23 7.59
C ARG A 66 6.49 -2.55 6.22
N ILE A 67 5.60 -2.92 5.30
CA ILE A 67 5.48 -2.24 3.99
C ILE A 67 5.17 -0.76 4.18
N SER A 68 4.23 -0.43 5.07
CA SER A 68 3.85 0.95 5.37
C SER A 68 5.02 1.75 5.97
N ALA A 69 5.71 1.17 6.95
CA ALA A 69 6.86 1.78 7.61
C ALA A 69 8.00 2.06 6.63
N ILE A 70 8.41 1.05 5.85
CA ILE A 70 9.48 1.19 4.84
C ILE A 70 9.09 2.21 3.76
N SER A 71 7.82 2.21 3.32
CA SER A 71 7.35 3.18 2.33
C SER A 71 7.38 4.61 2.87
N LYS A 72 7.07 4.81 4.16
CA LYS A 72 7.16 6.12 4.82
C LYS A 72 8.61 6.57 4.95
N GLU A 73 9.47 5.69 5.44
CA GLU A 73 10.91 5.95 5.58
C GLU A 73 11.55 6.30 4.24
N SER A 74 11.28 5.51 3.19
CA SER A 74 11.79 5.77 1.84
C SER A 74 11.36 7.15 1.32
N ARG A 75 10.12 7.58 1.56
CA ARG A 75 9.67 8.93 1.19
C ARG A 75 10.38 10.02 2.00
N THR A 76 10.55 9.82 3.30
CA THR A 76 11.29 10.77 4.16
C THR A 76 12.74 10.91 3.70
N LEU A 77 13.43 9.80 3.43
CA LEU A 77 14.81 9.79 2.95
C LEU A 77 14.93 10.47 1.57
N ALA A 78 14.00 10.20 0.66
CA ALA A 78 13.96 10.87 -0.63
C ALA A 78 13.77 12.39 -0.48
N ALA A 79 12.85 12.83 0.39
CA ALA A 79 12.63 14.26 0.66
C ALA A 79 13.85 14.93 1.30
N LEU A 80 14.53 14.27 2.24
CA LEU A 80 15.78 14.77 2.82
C LEU A 80 16.87 14.90 1.76
N ARG A 81 17.06 13.88 0.93
CA ARG A 81 18.01 13.94 -0.20
C ARG A 81 17.68 15.11 -1.12
N ASP A 82 16.44 15.24 -1.56
CA ASP A 82 16.02 16.25 -2.53
C ASP A 82 16.13 17.68 -1.95
N GLY A 83 15.97 17.83 -0.64
CA GLY A 83 16.15 19.12 0.04
C GLY A 83 17.61 19.48 0.36
N LEU A 84 18.47 18.50 0.67
CA LEU A 84 19.85 18.73 1.11
C LEU A 84 20.85 18.72 -0.05
N LEU A 85 20.67 17.84 -1.03
CA LEU A 85 21.65 17.62 -2.10
C LEU A 85 21.90 18.89 -2.93
N PRO A 86 20.89 19.69 -3.34
CA PRO A 86 21.14 20.93 -4.07
C PRO A 86 21.98 21.94 -3.27
N LYS A 87 21.74 22.05 -1.96
CA LYS A 87 22.45 22.97 -1.06
C LYS A 87 23.88 22.55 -0.76
N LEU A 88 24.13 21.25 -0.72
CA LEU A 88 25.48 20.70 -0.59
C LEU A 88 26.30 20.93 -1.87
N ILE A 89 25.69 20.71 -3.04
CA ILE A 89 26.34 20.93 -4.34
C ILE A 89 26.64 22.41 -4.57
N SER A 90 25.73 23.31 -4.20
CA SER A 90 25.97 24.76 -4.31
C SER A 90 26.98 25.31 -3.29
N GLY A 91 27.32 24.52 -2.26
CA GLY A 91 28.15 24.96 -1.15
C GLY A 91 27.43 25.87 -0.15
N GLU A 92 26.10 26.01 -0.25
CA GLU A 92 25.27 26.80 0.68
C GLU A 92 25.36 26.25 2.12
N ILE A 93 25.47 24.92 2.26
CA ILE A 93 25.68 24.24 3.54
C ILE A 93 26.87 23.30 3.48
N ARG A 94 27.53 23.08 4.62
CA ARG A 94 28.57 22.05 4.76
C ARG A 94 27.98 20.71 5.18
N VAL A 95 28.72 19.62 4.96
CA VAL A 95 28.33 18.26 5.36
C VAL A 95 27.97 18.18 6.85
N THR A 96 28.76 18.81 7.73
CA THR A 96 28.52 18.83 9.19
C THR A 96 27.24 19.59 9.60
N GLU A 97 26.72 20.46 8.73
CA GLU A 97 25.44 21.12 8.93
C GLU A 97 24.28 20.25 8.44
N ALA A 98 24.45 19.59 7.29
CA ALA A 98 23.49 18.61 6.79
C ALA A 98 23.30 17.44 7.77
N GLU A 99 24.37 16.92 8.37
CA GLU A 99 24.31 15.88 9.41
C GLU A 99 23.44 16.31 10.60
N ARG A 100 23.64 17.52 11.12
CA ARG A 100 22.80 18.08 12.20
C ARG A 100 21.33 18.26 11.81
N ILE A 101 21.04 18.55 10.55
CA ILE A 101 19.66 18.66 10.05
C ILE A 101 19.00 17.28 10.03
N VAL A 102 19.72 16.25 9.58
CA VAL A 102 19.23 14.86 9.54
C VAL A 102 19.02 14.32 10.95
N GLU A 103 19.95 14.54 11.88
CA GLU A 103 19.82 14.10 13.27
C GLU A 103 18.59 14.69 13.99
N LYS A 104 18.15 15.89 13.62
CA LYS A 104 16.95 16.52 14.19
C LYS A 104 15.64 16.05 13.56
N ALA A 105 15.70 15.46 12.37
CA ALA A 105 14.53 15.04 11.61
C ALA A 105 14.14 13.56 11.84
N LEU A 106 15.04 12.79 12.43
CA LEU A 106 14.86 11.39 12.83
C LEU A 106 14.60 11.28 14.33
#